data_AF-A0A935JQA9-F1
#
_entry.id   AF-A0A935JQA9-F1
#
_cell.length_a   1.000
_cell.length_b   1.000
_cell.length_c   1.000
_cell.angle_alpha   90.00
_cell.angle_beta   90.00
_cell.angle_gamma   90.00
#
_symmetry.space_group_name_H-M   'P 1'
#
loop_
_entity.id
_entity.type
_entity.pdbx_description
1 polymer ?
#
loop_
_entity_poly.entity_id
_entity_poly.type
_entity_poly.pdbx_seq_one_letter_code
_entity_poly.pdbx_strand_id
1 'polypeptide(L)'
;MMNRTNRSVLFTSGIFLALISVQALSVSAQGVPMGETTCYANDGGKMRQVPCPTGGQTNTPTTPTVDNSAAEKAERDRLAREAEDKRLADEAKAKKEAAERQKAFEKSRDEALQTIKGSGGATTLRDINGTGDPGLKGSSTSSGLRDGKQTPAAAPEPVVPKFLETTVANSFPMAPPEVSERIRKGLQAVMNHDWKVARAWFQDAQNREPKDLGIQRLAALADYMVEKKDTPAPVPAETTPADQEKIFKDTMESGMNEFYLEYVLATRS
;
A
#
# COMPACT_ATOMS: atom_id res chain seq x y z
N MET A 1 -47.79 15.65 22.39
CA MET A 1 -46.73 16.56 21.88
C MET A 1 -45.44 16.23 22.62
N MET A 2 -44.56 15.42 22.02
CA MET A 2 -43.27 15.04 22.62
C MET A 2 -42.18 15.27 21.59
N ASN A 3 -41.28 16.20 21.91
CA ASN A 3 -40.15 16.63 21.11
C ASN A 3 -39.17 15.48 20.87
N ARG A 4 -38.95 15.12 19.60
CA ARG A 4 -37.82 14.29 19.17
C ARG A 4 -36.63 15.19 18.87
N THR A 5 -35.68 15.19 19.79
CA THR A 5 -34.38 15.85 19.64
C THR A 5 -33.50 15.02 18.69
N ASN A 6 -33.39 15.45 17.44
CA ASN A 6 -32.43 14.91 16.47
C ASN A 6 -31.01 15.28 16.93
N ARG A 7 -30.26 14.29 17.42
CA ARG A 7 -28.80 14.40 17.58
C ARG A 7 -28.13 13.88 16.31
N SER A 8 -27.79 14.81 15.42
CA SER A 8 -26.89 14.56 14.31
C SER A 8 -25.48 14.28 14.86
N VAL A 9 -25.04 13.03 14.78
CA VAL A 9 -23.66 12.64 15.06
C VAL A 9 -22.86 12.87 13.77
N LEU A 10 -22.18 14.02 13.71
CA LEU A 10 -21.15 14.30 12.71
C LEU A 10 -19.94 13.40 12.99
N PHE A 11 -19.84 12.27 12.28
CA PHE A 11 -18.61 11.48 12.21
C PHE A 11 -17.63 12.17 11.26
N THR A 12 -16.90 13.15 11.78
CA THR A 12 -15.69 13.68 11.13
C THR A 12 -14.60 12.62 11.22
N SER A 13 -14.53 11.74 10.23
CA SER A 13 -13.44 10.78 10.07
C SER A 13 -12.20 11.52 9.58
N GLY A 14 -11.39 12.00 10.52
CA GLY A 14 -10.07 12.55 10.27
C GLY A 14 -9.08 11.43 9.96
N ILE A 15 -9.00 11.04 8.69
CA ILE A 15 -7.92 10.19 8.19
C ILE A 15 -6.73 11.12 7.94
N PHE A 16 -5.88 11.26 8.97
CA PHE A 16 -4.53 11.79 8.83
C PHE A 16 -3.69 10.73 8.10
N LEU A 17 -3.69 10.79 6.77
CA LEU A 17 -2.71 10.09 5.95
C LEU A 17 -1.37 10.81 6.11
N ALA A 18 -0.48 10.18 6.88
CA ALA A 18 0.91 10.58 7.01
C ALA A 18 1.59 10.47 5.64
N LEU A 19 1.61 11.58 4.91
CA LEU A 19 2.47 11.83 3.76
C LEU A 19 3.92 11.79 4.25
N ILE A 20 4.57 10.64 4.09
CA ILE A 20 6.03 10.55 4.14
C ILE A 20 6.54 11.20 2.86
N SER A 21 6.65 12.53 2.88
CA SER A 21 7.44 13.28 1.90
C SER A 21 8.90 12.89 2.09
N VAL A 22 9.37 11.96 1.26
CA VAL A 22 10.80 11.75 1.04
C VAL A 22 11.31 12.95 0.25
N GLN A 23 11.65 14.03 0.96
CA GLN A 23 12.45 15.08 0.38
C GLN A 23 13.88 14.53 0.25
N ALA A 24 14.21 14.09 -0.96
CA ALA A 24 15.60 13.91 -1.35
C ALA A 24 16.29 15.28 -1.26
N LEU A 25 17.04 15.50 -0.17
CA LEU A 25 18.00 16.59 -0.08
C LEU A 25 19.05 16.37 -1.17
N SER A 26 18.77 16.97 -2.33
CA SER A 26 19.77 17.20 -3.36
C SER A 26 20.69 18.27 -2.79
N VAL A 27 21.79 17.86 -2.17
CA VAL A 27 22.91 18.74 -1.84
C VAL A 27 23.43 19.29 -3.16
N SER A 28 22.92 20.46 -3.54
CA SER A 28 23.51 21.30 -4.57
C SER A 28 24.85 21.75 -4.02
N ALA A 29 25.92 21.08 -4.45
CA ALA A 29 27.28 21.57 -4.30
C ALA A 29 27.35 22.93 -5.00
N GLN A 30 27.15 24.00 -4.24
CA GLN A 30 27.44 25.36 -4.68
C GLN A 30 28.93 25.40 -4.96
N GLY A 31 29.29 25.53 -6.23
CA GLY A 31 30.67 25.72 -6.67
C GLY A 31 31.25 26.93 -5.95
N VAL A 32 32.18 26.66 -5.03
CA VAL A 32 33.00 27.69 -4.41
C VAL A 32 33.85 28.30 -5.54
N PRO A 33 33.82 29.63 -5.74
CA PRO A 33 34.68 30.26 -6.73
C PRO A 33 36.14 29.97 -6.34
N MET A 34 36.88 29.34 -7.25
CA MET A 34 38.30 29.06 -7.08
C MET A 34 39.06 30.39 -7.02
N GLY A 35 39.22 30.91 -5.82
CA GLY A 35 40.10 32.04 -5.54
C GLY A 35 41.53 31.66 -5.88
N GLU A 36 42.27 32.63 -6.42
CA GLU A 36 43.68 32.49 -6.80
C GLU A 36 44.48 31.80 -5.69
N THR A 37 45.03 30.63 -6.01
CA THR A 37 45.81 29.85 -5.06
C THR A 37 47.19 30.51 -4.90
N THR A 38 47.34 31.42 -3.94
CA THR A 38 48.65 31.97 -3.58
C THR A 38 49.42 30.98 -2.71
N CYS A 39 50.58 30.54 -3.20
CA CYS A 39 51.50 29.70 -2.43
C CYS A 39 52.37 30.55 -1.49
N TYR A 40 52.64 30.04 -0.29
CA TYR A 40 53.54 30.65 0.67
C TYR A 40 54.69 29.70 0.98
N ALA A 41 55.92 30.21 1.00
CA ALA A 41 57.11 29.49 1.44
C ALA A 41 57.61 30.07 2.77
N ASN A 42 58.07 29.21 3.66
CA ASN A 42 58.63 29.60 4.94
C ASN A 42 60.16 29.56 4.87
N ASP A 43 60.77 30.75 4.78
CA ASP A 43 62.22 30.92 4.86
C ASP A 43 62.58 31.52 6.22
N GLY A 44 63.06 30.66 7.13
CA GLY A 44 63.57 31.09 8.43
C GLY A 44 62.54 31.72 9.37
N GLY A 45 61.27 31.29 9.31
CA GLY A 45 60.20 31.75 10.19
C GLY A 45 59.37 32.92 9.66
N LYS A 46 59.62 33.37 8.42
CA LYS A 46 58.80 34.38 7.74
C LYS A 46 58.14 33.78 6.50
N MET A 47 56.81 33.84 6.46
CA MET A 47 56.01 33.42 5.30
C MET A 47 56.12 34.47 4.19
N ARG A 48 56.64 34.09 3.03
CA ARG A 48 56.66 34.93 1.82
C ARG A 48 55.80 34.31 0.74
N GLN A 49 55.05 35.16 0.02
CA GLN A 49 54.25 34.73 -1.12
C GLN A 49 55.19 34.43 -2.29
N VAL A 50 55.10 33.22 -2.85
CA VAL A 50 55.93 32.79 -3.98
C VAL A 50 55.03 32.30 -5.12
N PRO A 51 55.37 32.59 -6.38
CA PRO A 51 54.60 32.09 -7.52
C PRO A 51 54.60 30.55 -7.50
N CYS A 52 53.42 29.95 -7.54
CA CYS A 52 53.28 28.50 -7.51
C CYS A 52 53.94 27.87 -8.75
N PRO A 53 54.85 26.90 -8.61
CA PRO A 53 55.44 26.20 -9.75
C PRO A 53 54.34 25.46 -10.51
N THR A 54 54.17 25.82 -11.78
CA THR A 54 53.17 25.26 -12.69
C THR A 54 53.62 23.84 -13.09
N GLY A 55 53.31 22.84 -12.25
CA GLY A 55 53.60 21.44 -12.58
C GLY A 55 53.86 20.47 -11.41
N GLY A 56 53.76 20.91 -10.15
CA GLY A 56 53.96 20.02 -9.00
C GLY A 56 52.67 19.38 -8.52
N GLN A 57 52.65 18.05 -8.39
CA GLN A 57 51.59 17.30 -7.71
C GLN A 57 51.26 17.98 -6.37
N THR A 58 49.99 18.30 -6.17
CA THR A 58 49.48 18.94 -4.95
C THR A 58 49.61 17.95 -3.79
N ASN A 59 50.70 18.08 -3.03
CA ASN A 59 50.78 17.53 -1.67
C ASN A 59 49.86 18.37 -0.79
N THR A 60 48.58 17.98 -0.75
CA THR A 60 47.59 18.53 0.18
C THR A 60 48.10 18.32 1.61
N PRO A 61 48.18 19.36 2.44
CA PRO A 61 48.51 19.21 3.85
C PRO A 61 47.41 18.37 4.51
N THR A 62 47.77 17.21 5.02
CA THR A 62 46.88 16.36 5.81
C THR A 62 46.55 17.12 7.10
N THR A 63 45.39 17.78 7.13
CA THR A 63 44.79 18.22 8.38
C THR A 63 44.64 16.99 9.29
N PRO A 64 44.99 17.08 10.59
CA PRO A 64 44.70 16.00 11.52
C PRO A 64 43.18 15.84 11.59
N THR A 65 42.67 14.81 10.92
CA THR A 65 41.30 14.34 11.07
C THR A 65 41.17 13.85 12.51
N VAL A 66 40.67 14.71 13.39
CA VAL A 66 40.22 14.28 14.71
C VAL A 66 39.08 13.28 14.47
N ASP A 67 39.27 12.04 14.92
CA ASP A 67 38.36 10.91 14.76
C ASP A 67 36.98 11.16 15.40
N ASN A 68 36.16 12.01 14.78
CA ASN A 68 34.77 12.27 15.20
C ASN A 68 33.81 11.13 14.79
N SER A 69 34.30 10.05 14.17
CA SER A 69 33.46 8.96 13.66
C SER A 69 32.79 8.14 14.78
N ALA A 70 33.42 8.07 15.97
CA ALA A 70 32.86 7.37 17.12
C ALA A 70 31.61 8.09 17.69
N ALA A 71 31.62 9.43 17.70
CA ALA A 71 30.50 10.22 18.20
C ALA A 71 29.30 10.19 17.24
N GLU A 72 29.52 10.26 15.92
CA GLU A 72 28.44 10.14 14.93
C GLU A 72 27.79 8.75 14.93
N LYS A 73 28.57 7.69 15.14
CA LYS A 73 28.04 6.32 15.22
C LYS A 73 27.12 6.16 16.43
N ALA A 74 27.49 6.71 17.58
CA ALA A 74 26.67 6.64 18.80
C ALA A 74 25.33 7.36 18.65
N GLU A 75 25.30 8.52 17.98
CA GLU A 75 24.04 9.24 17.70
C GLU A 75 23.16 8.50 16.70
N ARG A 76 23.74 7.88 15.66
CA ARG A 76 22.98 7.07 14.71
C ARG A 76 22.32 5.87 15.37
N ASP A 77 23.03 5.18 16.25
CA ASP A 77 22.48 4.03 16.99
C ASP A 77 21.37 4.46 17.95
N ARG A 78 21.48 5.64 18.56
CA ARG A 78 20.40 6.20 19.41
C ARG A 78 19.15 6.53 18.60
N LEU A 79 19.31 7.20 17.45
CA LEU A 79 18.21 7.51 16.55
C LEU A 79 17.53 6.25 15.99
N ALA A 80 18.30 5.19 15.71
CA ALA A 80 17.77 3.93 15.22
C ALA A 80 16.87 3.25 16.27
N ARG A 81 17.30 3.22 17.54
CA ARG A 81 16.49 2.67 18.64
C ARG A 81 15.21 3.48 18.88
N GLU A 82 15.30 4.80 18.87
CA GLU A 82 14.12 5.66 19.03
C GLU A 82 13.10 5.47 17.89
N ALA A 83 13.58 5.27 16.66
CA ALA A 83 12.72 4.98 15.52
C ALA A 83 12.02 3.62 15.65
N GLU A 84 12.70 2.61 16.17
CA GLU A 84 12.13 1.28 16.42
C GLU A 84 11.07 1.31 17.53
N ASP A 85 11.37 1.96 18.65
CA ASP A 85 10.42 2.15 19.77
C ASP A 85 9.14 2.85 19.30
N LYS A 86 9.29 3.88 18.46
CA LYS A 86 8.15 4.58 17.87
C LYS A 86 7.32 3.67 16.97
N ARG A 87 7.97 2.82 16.17
CA ARG A 87 7.28 1.86 15.30
C ARG A 87 6.48 0.83 16.11
N LEU A 88 7.05 0.34 17.21
CA LEU A 88 6.38 -0.60 18.12
C LEU A 88 5.19 0.06 18.84
N ALA A 89 5.33 1.31 19.26
CA ALA A 89 4.24 2.07 19.87
C ALA A 89 3.07 2.31 18.89
N ASP A 90 3.38 2.67 17.64
CA ASP A 90 2.37 2.87 16.60
C ASP A 90 1.66 1.56 16.22
N GLU A 91 2.40 0.45 16.14
CA GLU A 91 1.83 -0.87 15.89
C GLU A 91 0.92 -1.34 17.04
N ALA A 92 1.33 -1.13 18.29
CA ALA A 92 0.52 -1.44 19.46
C ALA A 92 -0.78 -0.61 19.48
N LYS A 93 -0.69 0.67 19.12
CA LYS A 93 -1.86 1.55 18.99
C LYS A 93 -2.80 1.07 17.87
N ALA A 94 -2.28 0.72 16.71
CA ALA A 94 -3.07 0.22 15.59
C ALA A 94 -3.77 -1.11 15.94
N LYS A 95 -3.07 -2.03 16.63
CA LYS A 95 -3.66 -3.29 17.11
C LYS A 95 -4.79 -3.06 18.10
N LYS A 96 -4.64 -2.10 19.03
CA LYS A 96 -5.70 -1.75 19.98
C LYS A 96 -6.93 -1.17 19.28
N GLU A 97 -6.74 -0.27 18.31
CA GLU A 97 -7.84 0.31 17.52
C GLU A 97 -8.56 -0.75 16.67
N ALA A 98 -7.81 -1.68 16.06
CA ALA A 98 -8.38 -2.79 15.31
C ALA A 98 -9.22 -3.72 16.21
N ALA A 99 -8.72 -4.04 17.41
CA ALA A 99 -9.46 -4.85 18.37
C ALA A 99 -10.74 -4.15 18.86
N GLU A 100 -10.71 -2.83 19.06
CA GLU A 100 -11.91 -2.05 19.41
C GLU A 100 -12.94 -2.00 18.27
N ARG A 101 -12.49 -1.87 17.01
CA ARG A 101 -13.38 -1.97 15.84
C ARG A 101 -14.06 -3.33 15.73
N GLN A 102 -13.32 -4.40 16.00
CA GLN A 102 -13.87 -5.75 15.95
C GLN A 102 -14.94 -5.96 17.02
N LYS A 103 -14.71 -5.49 18.26
CA LYS A 103 -15.71 -5.50 19.33
C LYS A 103 -16.95 -4.68 18.98
N ALA A 104 -16.79 -3.52 18.35
CA ALA A 104 -17.91 -2.69 17.91
C ALA A 104 -18.74 -3.42 16.83
N PHE A 105 -18.08 -4.08 15.88
CA PHE A 105 -18.75 -4.88 14.86
C PHE A 105 -19.54 -6.06 15.45
N GLU A 106 -18.95 -6.80 16.39
CA GLU A 106 -19.64 -7.90 17.08
C GLU A 106 -20.89 -7.42 17.82
N LYS A 107 -20.80 -6.28 18.52
CA LYS A 107 -21.95 -5.66 19.18
C LYS A 107 -23.07 -5.31 18.19
N SER A 108 -22.74 -4.66 17.07
CA SER A 108 -23.72 -4.31 16.04
C SER A 108 -24.33 -5.54 15.37
N ARG A 109 -23.55 -6.61 15.18
CA ARG A 109 -24.06 -7.89 14.66
C ARG A 109 -25.11 -8.49 15.61
N ASP A 110 -24.83 -8.52 16.90
CA ASP A 110 -25.74 -9.10 17.89
C ASP A 110 -27.01 -8.26 18.06
N GLU A 111 -26.91 -6.92 17.99
CA GLU A 111 -28.06 -6.01 17.93
C GLU A 111 -28.93 -6.26 16.68
N ALA A 112 -28.33 -6.46 15.51
CA ALA A 112 -29.05 -6.80 14.28
C ALA A 112 -29.72 -8.19 14.34
N LEU A 113 -29.09 -9.17 15.00
CA LEU A 113 -29.70 -10.48 15.22
C LEU A 113 -30.91 -10.39 16.17
N GLN A 114 -30.85 -9.52 17.18
CA GLN A 114 -31.99 -9.29 18.07
C GLN A 114 -33.16 -8.60 17.37
N THR A 115 -32.93 -7.66 16.45
CA THR A 115 -34.03 -7.03 15.69
C THR A 115 -34.73 -8.02 14.76
N ILE A 116 -33.98 -8.93 14.13
CA ILE A 116 -34.56 -9.99 13.29
C ILE A 116 -35.37 -10.97 14.14
N LYS A 117 -34.86 -11.38 15.32
CA LYS A 117 -35.55 -12.30 16.22
C LYS A 117 -36.78 -11.68 16.90
N GLY A 118 -36.74 -10.37 17.16
CA GLY A 118 -37.89 -9.58 17.64
C GLY A 118 -38.98 -9.36 16.58
N SER A 119 -38.65 -9.55 15.29
CA SER A 119 -39.62 -9.59 14.18
C SER A 119 -40.20 -11.00 13.94
N GLY A 120 -40.16 -11.88 14.94
CA GLY A 120 -40.87 -13.17 14.97
C GLY A 120 -42.39 -13.05 15.16
N GLY A 121 -42.98 -11.91 14.77
CA GLY A 121 -44.42 -11.75 14.63
C GLY A 121 -44.91 -12.51 13.40
N ALA A 122 -45.47 -13.69 13.64
CA ALA A 122 -46.18 -14.54 12.72
C ALA A 122 -46.86 -13.81 11.54
N THR A 123 -46.32 -13.98 10.35
CA THR A 123 -47.17 -14.13 9.16
C THR A 123 -46.90 -15.53 8.62
N THR A 124 -47.76 -16.44 9.06
CA THR A 124 -47.88 -17.78 8.49
C THR A 124 -48.13 -17.65 6.98
N LEU A 125 -47.18 -18.13 6.19
CA LEU A 125 -47.31 -18.41 4.76
C LEU A 125 -48.28 -19.60 4.55
N ARG A 126 -49.55 -19.41 4.92
CA ARG A 126 -50.69 -20.22 4.46
C ARG A 126 -51.59 -19.28 3.68
N ASP A 127 -52.14 -19.80 2.60
CA ASP A 127 -53.01 -19.12 1.63
C ASP A 127 -52.30 -18.42 0.46
N ILE A 128 -51.65 -19.22 -0.39
CA ILE A 128 -51.74 -19.02 -1.84
C ILE A 128 -52.14 -20.36 -2.46
N ASN A 129 -53.38 -20.75 -2.19
CA ASN A 129 -54.09 -21.79 -2.94
C ASN A 129 -55.26 -21.07 -3.65
N GLY A 130 -55.03 -20.74 -4.91
CA GLY A 130 -55.94 -20.01 -5.79
C GLY A 130 -55.27 -19.94 -7.16
N THR A 131 -55.21 -21.03 -7.91
CA THR A 131 -56.23 -21.40 -8.91
C THR A 131 -56.45 -20.29 -9.94
N GLY A 132 -55.76 -20.41 -11.08
CA GLY A 132 -56.15 -19.76 -12.34
C GLY A 132 -55.16 -18.71 -12.85
N ASP A 133 -54.18 -19.14 -13.67
CA ASP A 133 -54.08 -18.65 -15.05
C ASP A 133 -53.04 -19.47 -15.85
N PRO A 134 -53.40 -20.10 -16.99
CA PRO A 134 -52.46 -20.78 -17.87
C PRO A 134 -51.91 -19.79 -18.91
N GLY A 135 -50.64 -19.41 -18.78
CA GLY A 135 -50.06 -18.34 -19.61
C GLY A 135 -48.67 -18.59 -20.19
N LEU A 136 -48.19 -19.84 -20.24
CA LEU A 136 -47.00 -20.20 -21.01
C LEU A 136 -47.37 -20.31 -22.50
N LYS A 137 -47.38 -19.18 -23.20
CA LYS A 137 -47.28 -19.18 -24.67
C LYS A 137 -45.85 -18.85 -25.07
N GLY A 138 -45.16 -19.87 -25.55
CA GLY A 138 -43.98 -19.69 -26.38
C GLY A 138 -44.33 -18.91 -27.65
N SER A 139 -43.40 -18.06 -28.07
CA SER A 139 -43.38 -17.53 -29.43
C SER A 139 -41.93 -17.49 -29.91
N SER A 140 -41.52 -18.62 -30.47
CA SER A 140 -40.42 -18.71 -31.42
C SER A 140 -40.91 -18.21 -32.79
N THR A 141 -40.47 -17.02 -33.17
CA THR A 141 -40.48 -16.50 -34.56
C THR A 141 -39.27 -15.58 -34.67
N SER A 142 -38.15 -16.07 -35.20
CA SER A 142 -37.80 -16.05 -36.63
C SER A 142 -37.56 -14.65 -37.18
N SER A 143 -36.32 -14.44 -37.63
CA SER A 143 -35.91 -13.56 -38.73
C SER A 143 -36.29 -12.09 -38.65
N GLY A 144 -35.30 -11.29 -38.26
CA GLY A 144 -35.26 -9.86 -38.51
C GLY A 144 -33.85 -9.33 -38.38
N LEU A 145 -32.99 -9.61 -39.38
CA LEU A 145 -31.81 -8.80 -39.66
C LEU A 145 -32.29 -7.35 -39.79
N ARG A 146 -32.05 -6.54 -38.76
CA ARG A 146 -32.01 -5.09 -38.89
C ARG A 146 -30.63 -4.67 -38.45
N ASP A 147 -29.88 -4.18 -39.42
CA ASP A 147 -28.76 -3.26 -39.25
C ASP A 147 -29.27 -2.01 -38.50
N GLY A 148 -29.48 -2.17 -37.21
CA GLY A 148 -29.79 -1.13 -36.26
C GLY A 148 -28.61 -1.07 -35.33
N LYS A 149 -27.78 -0.04 -35.51
CA LYS A 149 -26.72 0.39 -34.60
C LYS A 149 -27.35 0.68 -33.24
N GLN A 150 -27.62 -0.38 -32.48
CA GLN A 150 -28.22 -0.33 -31.16
C GLN A 150 -27.07 -0.04 -30.21
N THR A 151 -26.79 1.25 -30.02
CA THR A 151 -26.00 1.73 -28.89
C THR A 151 -26.59 1.04 -27.65
N PRO A 152 -25.85 0.18 -26.94
CA PRO A 152 -26.37 -0.46 -25.74
C PRO A 152 -26.83 0.66 -24.82
N ALA A 153 -28.12 0.65 -24.48
CA ALA A 153 -28.64 1.51 -23.42
C ALA A 153 -27.71 1.32 -22.23
N ALA A 154 -27.06 2.41 -21.82
CA ALA A 154 -26.06 2.42 -20.78
C ALA A 154 -26.58 1.61 -19.60
N ALA A 155 -26.02 0.42 -19.41
CA ALA A 155 -26.18 -0.32 -18.17
C ALA A 155 -25.86 0.67 -17.05
N PRO A 156 -26.65 0.70 -15.95
CA PRO A 156 -26.43 1.64 -14.86
C PRO A 156 -24.95 1.61 -14.50
N GLU A 157 -24.25 2.72 -14.74
CA GLU A 157 -22.81 2.75 -14.59
C GLU A 157 -22.49 2.22 -13.19
N PRO A 158 -21.68 1.17 -13.08
CA PRO A 158 -21.38 0.57 -11.79
C PRO A 158 -20.75 1.67 -10.95
N VAL A 159 -21.50 2.12 -9.92
CA VAL A 159 -21.21 3.31 -9.13
C VAL A 159 -19.79 3.19 -8.62
N VAL A 160 -18.87 3.91 -9.25
CA VAL A 160 -17.48 3.88 -8.87
C VAL A 160 -17.37 4.57 -7.53
N PRO A 161 -16.80 3.92 -6.50
CA PRO A 161 -16.62 4.54 -5.22
C PRO A 161 -15.84 5.85 -5.36
N LYS A 162 -16.37 6.96 -4.83
CA LYS A 162 -15.74 8.29 -4.91
C LYS A 162 -14.29 8.32 -4.42
N PHE A 163 -13.89 7.39 -3.54
CA PHE A 163 -12.51 7.31 -3.09
C PHE A 163 -11.54 7.01 -4.25
N LEU A 164 -11.94 6.19 -5.24
CA LEU A 164 -11.10 5.88 -6.40
C LEU A 164 -10.86 7.10 -7.27
N GLU A 165 -11.89 7.95 -7.45
CA GLU A 165 -11.75 9.19 -8.21
C GLU A 165 -10.72 10.12 -7.57
N THR A 166 -10.80 10.30 -6.24
CA THR A 166 -9.84 11.10 -5.50
C THR A 166 -8.43 10.50 -5.53
N THR A 167 -8.30 9.17 -5.39
CA THR A 167 -7.00 8.50 -5.46
C THR A 167 -6.35 8.65 -6.82
N VAL A 168 -7.09 8.42 -7.92
CA VAL A 168 -6.56 8.55 -9.28
C VAL A 168 -6.15 10.00 -9.57
N ALA A 169 -6.99 10.96 -9.21
CA ALA A 169 -6.68 12.39 -9.39
C ALA A 169 -5.42 12.81 -8.63
N ASN A 170 -5.22 12.28 -7.41
CA ASN A 170 -4.04 12.60 -6.60
C ASN A 170 -2.77 11.88 -7.04
N SER A 171 -2.89 10.63 -7.52
CA SER A 171 -1.75 9.84 -7.99
C SER A 171 -1.26 10.26 -9.38
N PHE A 172 -2.16 10.77 -10.22
CA PHE A 172 -1.88 11.12 -11.61
C PHE A 172 -2.39 12.52 -11.96
N PRO A 173 -1.90 13.58 -11.28
CA PRO A 173 -2.44 14.94 -11.45
C PRO A 173 -2.17 15.54 -12.83
N MET A 174 -1.16 15.03 -13.56
CA MET A 174 -0.80 15.49 -14.90
C MET A 174 -1.32 14.57 -16.01
N ALA A 175 -2.02 13.48 -15.67
CA ALA A 175 -2.51 12.55 -16.67
C ALA A 175 -3.69 13.15 -17.45
N PRO A 176 -3.74 12.94 -18.77
CA PRO A 176 -4.89 13.31 -19.58
C PRO A 176 -6.18 12.67 -19.03
N PRO A 177 -7.36 13.33 -19.15
CA PRO A 177 -8.62 12.79 -18.63
C PRO A 177 -8.94 11.38 -19.16
N GLU A 178 -8.58 11.09 -20.41
CA GLU A 178 -8.76 9.78 -21.02
C GLU A 178 -7.97 8.68 -20.32
N VAL A 179 -6.75 8.98 -19.85
CA VAL A 179 -5.86 8.02 -19.18
C VAL A 179 -6.39 7.75 -17.78
N SER A 180 -6.79 8.79 -17.05
CA SER A 180 -7.40 8.68 -15.72
C SER A 180 -8.66 7.82 -15.74
N GLU A 181 -9.49 7.96 -16.78
CA GLU A 181 -10.71 7.16 -16.97
C GLU A 181 -10.39 5.66 -17.21
N ARG A 182 -9.32 5.37 -17.94
CA ARG A 182 -8.85 3.99 -18.16
C ARG A 182 -8.29 3.37 -16.88
N ILE A 183 -7.51 4.13 -16.12
CA ILE A 183 -7.00 3.70 -14.80
C ILE A 183 -8.17 3.41 -13.86
N ARG A 184 -9.19 4.28 -13.82
CA ARG A 184 -10.41 4.10 -13.03
C ARG A 184 -11.13 2.79 -13.37
N LYS A 185 -11.33 2.51 -14.67
CA LYS A 185 -11.93 1.25 -15.15
C LYS A 185 -11.07 0.02 -14.81
N GLY A 186 -9.75 0.15 -14.91
CA GLY A 186 -8.81 -0.89 -14.49
C GLY A 186 -8.92 -1.20 -12.99
N LEU A 187 -8.93 -0.17 -12.13
CA LEU A 187 -9.09 -0.33 -10.69
C LEU A 187 -10.46 -0.92 -10.31
N GLN A 188 -11.51 -0.54 -11.03
CA GLN A 188 -12.82 -1.16 -10.85
C GLN A 188 -12.81 -2.66 -11.20
N ALA A 189 -12.13 -3.06 -12.27
CA ALA A 189 -11.95 -4.46 -12.61
C ALA A 189 -11.12 -5.21 -11.56
N VAL A 190 -10.12 -4.56 -10.96
CA VAL A 190 -9.36 -5.10 -9.79
C VAL A 190 -10.31 -5.37 -8.61
N MET A 191 -11.21 -4.45 -8.28
CA MET A 191 -12.20 -4.65 -7.21
C MET A 191 -13.15 -5.82 -7.50
N ASN A 192 -13.47 -6.07 -8.77
CA ASN A 192 -14.27 -7.21 -9.20
C ASN A 192 -13.46 -8.51 -9.35
N HIS A 193 -12.16 -8.51 -9.00
CA HIS A 193 -11.22 -9.62 -9.20
C HIS A 193 -11.10 -10.10 -10.66
N ASP A 194 -11.42 -9.23 -11.63
CA ASP A 194 -11.27 -9.49 -13.05
C ASP A 194 -9.93 -8.96 -13.55
N TRP A 195 -8.88 -9.71 -13.22
CA TRP A 195 -7.50 -9.35 -13.53
C TRP A 195 -7.21 -9.26 -15.03
N LYS A 196 -7.94 -10.01 -15.87
CA LYS A 196 -7.78 -9.97 -17.34
C LYS A 196 -8.31 -8.65 -17.90
N VAL A 197 -9.48 -8.21 -17.43
CA VAL A 197 -10.05 -6.91 -17.82
C VAL A 197 -9.23 -5.76 -17.23
N ALA A 198 -8.77 -5.87 -15.98
CA ALA A 198 -7.89 -4.88 -15.36
C ALA A 198 -6.60 -4.69 -16.17
N ARG A 199 -5.95 -5.78 -16.56
CA ARG A 199 -4.76 -5.79 -17.42
C ARG A 199 -4.99 -5.04 -18.72
N ALA A 200 -6.08 -5.34 -19.44
CA ALA A 200 -6.39 -4.69 -20.70
C ALA A 200 -6.55 -3.17 -20.55
N TRP A 201 -7.22 -2.72 -19.47
CA TRP A 201 -7.38 -1.29 -19.20
C TRP A 201 -6.07 -0.59 -18.83
N PHE A 202 -5.22 -1.22 -18.02
CA PHE A 202 -3.91 -0.65 -17.67
C PHE A 202 -2.95 -0.63 -18.86
N GLN A 203 -2.99 -1.62 -19.74
CA GLN A 203 -2.22 -1.61 -20.98
C GLN A 203 -2.70 -0.52 -21.95
N ASP A 204 -4.01 -0.29 -22.08
CA ASP A 204 -4.54 0.83 -22.89
C ASP A 204 -4.09 2.20 -22.32
N ALA A 205 -4.09 2.34 -20.98
CA ALA A 205 -3.54 3.52 -20.32
C ALA A 205 -2.02 3.67 -20.58
N GLN A 206 -1.26 2.59 -20.50
CA GLN A 206 0.19 2.57 -20.73
C GLN A 206 0.55 2.92 -22.18
N ASN A 207 -0.23 2.45 -23.15
CA ASN A 207 -0.01 2.76 -24.57
C ASN A 207 -0.16 4.26 -24.86
N ARG A 208 -0.99 4.95 -24.07
CA ARG A 208 -1.20 6.40 -24.17
C ARG A 208 -0.11 7.19 -23.45
N GLU A 209 0.32 6.71 -22.29
CA GLU A 209 1.36 7.35 -21.46
C GLU A 209 2.50 6.37 -21.14
N PRO A 210 3.35 6.05 -22.14
CA PRO A 210 4.39 5.03 -21.96
C PRO A 210 5.50 5.47 -21.00
N LYS A 211 5.61 6.77 -20.71
CA LYS A 211 6.64 7.34 -19.82
C LYS A 211 6.23 7.34 -18.34
N ASP A 212 4.96 7.09 -18.02
CA ASP A 212 4.48 7.09 -16.65
C ASP A 212 4.79 5.75 -15.94
N LEU A 213 5.71 5.79 -14.98
CA LEU A 213 6.14 4.62 -14.22
C LEU A 213 5.03 4.05 -13.32
N GLY A 214 4.08 4.89 -12.88
CA GLY A 214 2.95 4.46 -12.08
C GLY A 214 2.03 3.54 -12.88
N ILE A 215 1.73 3.91 -14.12
CA ILE A 215 0.89 3.10 -15.03
C ILE A 215 1.60 1.78 -15.39
N GLN A 216 2.91 1.83 -15.65
CA GLN A 216 3.70 0.61 -15.89
C GLN A 216 3.62 -0.38 -14.73
N ARG A 217 3.71 0.11 -13.48
CA ARG A 217 3.60 -0.73 -12.28
C ARG A 217 2.21 -1.35 -12.14
N LEU A 218 1.15 -0.62 -12.48
CA LEU A 218 -0.22 -1.16 -12.45
C LEU A 218 -0.42 -2.27 -13.49
N ALA A 219 0.12 -2.09 -14.70
CA ALA A 219 0.08 -3.12 -15.73
C ALA A 219 0.85 -4.39 -15.29
N ALA A 220 2.07 -4.21 -14.74
CA ALA A 220 2.88 -5.32 -14.23
C ALA A 220 2.19 -6.06 -13.06
N LEU A 221 1.51 -5.33 -12.16
CA LEU A 221 0.73 -5.95 -11.09
C LEU A 221 -0.41 -6.82 -11.64
N ALA A 222 -1.15 -6.30 -12.64
CA ALA A 222 -2.22 -7.07 -13.26
C ALA A 222 -1.68 -8.32 -13.97
N ASP A 223 -0.55 -8.22 -14.68
CA ASP A 223 0.13 -9.34 -15.31
C ASP A 223 0.48 -10.43 -14.28
N TYR A 224 1.12 -10.04 -13.18
CA TYR A 224 1.47 -10.96 -12.08
C TYR A 224 0.24 -11.65 -11.49
N MET A 225 -0.87 -10.93 -11.30
CA MET A 225 -2.09 -11.51 -10.74
C MET A 225 -2.81 -12.45 -11.71
N VAL A 226 -2.71 -12.21 -13.02
CA VAL A 226 -3.21 -13.15 -14.04
C VAL A 226 -2.37 -14.43 -14.01
N GLU A 227 -1.05 -14.32 -14.03
CA GLU A 227 -0.14 -15.47 -13.96
C GLU A 227 -0.34 -16.29 -12.69
N LYS A 228 -0.44 -15.63 -11.54
CA LYS A 228 -0.69 -16.28 -10.26
C LYS A 228 -2.06 -16.98 -10.20
N LYS A 229 -3.08 -16.43 -10.85
CA LYS A 229 -4.42 -17.05 -10.90
C LYS A 229 -4.46 -18.27 -11.81
N ASP A 230 -3.70 -18.24 -12.90
CA ASP A 230 -3.58 -19.36 -13.84
C ASP A 230 -2.58 -20.43 -13.36
N THR A 231 -1.71 -20.09 -12.40
CA THR A 231 -0.85 -21.06 -11.72
C THR A 231 -1.70 -21.82 -10.70
N PRO A 232 -1.99 -23.12 -10.91
CA PRO A 232 -2.69 -23.90 -9.89
C PRO A 232 -1.88 -23.80 -8.61
N ALA A 233 -2.56 -23.47 -7.49
CA ALA A 233 -1.93 -23.48 -6.18
C ALA A 233 -1.10 -24.75 -6.07
N PRO A 234 0.18 -24.69 -5.64
CA PRO A 234 0.97 -25.89 -5.45
C PRO A 234 0.12 -26.78 -4.56
N VAL A 235 -0.37 -27.89 -5.13
CA VAL A 235 -1.11 -28.89 -4.39
C VAL A 235 -0.16 -29.20 -3.23
N PRO A 236 -0.54 -28.95 -1.96
CA PRO A 236 0.35 -29.23 -0.86
C PRO A 236 0.77 -30.68 -1.05
N ALA A 237 2.06 -30.89 -1.36
CA ALA A 237 2.61 -32.22 -1.44
C ALA A 237 2.18 -32.89 -0.16
N GLU A 238 1.39 -33.96 -0.29
CA GLU A 238 0.72 -34.67 0.79
C GLU A 238 1.74 -34.89 1.89
N THR A 239 1.75 -33.99 2.87
CA THR A 239 2.76 -33.96 3.90
C THR A 239 2.29 -35.05 4.82
N THR A 240 2.90 -36.21 4.70
CA THR A 240 2.49 -37.34 5.52
C THR A 240 2.58 -36.90 6.99
N PRO A 241 1.71 -37.40 7.88
CA PRO A 241 1.76 -37.05 9.30
C PRO A 241 3.16 -37.21 9.91
N ALA A 242 3.98 -38.11 9.36
CA ALA A 242 5.37 -38.31 9.74
C ALA A 242 6.29 -37.12 9.39
N ASP A 243 6.07 -36.47 8.24
CA ASP A 243 6.86 -35.31 7.82
C ASP A 243 6.51 -34.06 8.64
N GLN A 244 5.24 -33.91 9.06
CA GLN A 244 4.84 -32.81 9.94
C GLN A 244 5.45 -32.94 11.34
N GLU A 245 5.56 -34.16 11.88
CA GLU A 245 6.20 -34.37 13.18
C GLU A 245 7.70 -34.03 13.13
N LYS A 246 8.38 -34.40 12.02
CA LYS A 246 9.79 -34.08 11.84
C LYS A 246 10.03 -32.56 11.71
N ILE A 247 9.21 -31.86 10.92
CA ILE A 247 9.31 -30.41 10.75
C ILE A 247 9.05 -29.69 12.08
N PHE A 248 8.06 -30.14 12.86
CA PHE A 248 7.75 -29.57 14.16
C PHE A 248 8.88 -29.81 15.18
N LYS A 249 9.48 -31.01 15.20
CA LYS A 249 10.63 -31.32 16.06
C LYS A 249 11.87 -30.50 15.69
N ASP A 250 12.23 -30.45 14.40
CA ASP A 250 13.38 -29.68 13.92
C ASP A 250 13.19 -28.16 14.23
N THR A 251 11.96 -27.65 14.13
CA THR A 251 11.64 -26.25 14.45
C THR A 251 11.70 -25.97 15.96
N MET A 252 11.20 -26.87 16.80
CA MET A 252 11.25 -26.70 18.26
C MET A 252 12.66 -26.87 18.83
N GLU A 253 13.46 -27.80 18.30
CA GLU A 253 14.85 -28.00 18.73
C GLU A 253 15.76 -26.85 18.27
N SER A 254 15.54 -26.29 17.08
CA SER A 254 16.30 -25.13 16.62
C SER A 254 15.92 -23.83 17.35
N GLY A 255 14.64 -23.64 17.69
CA GLY A 255 14.15 -22.41 18.34
C GLY A 255 14.47 -22.33 19.84
N MET A 256 14.55 -23.46 20.55
CA MET A 256 14.85 -23.45 21.99
C MET A 256 16.32 -23.22 22.32
N ASN A 257 17.25 -23.56 21.42
CA ASN A 257 18.69 -23.36 21.67
C ASN A 257 19.13 -21.90 21.55
N GLU A 258 18.48 -21.09 20.71
CA GLU A 258 18.78 -19.65 20.63
C GLU A 258 18.25 -18.88 21.85
N PHE A 259 17.02 -19.17 22.29
CA PHE A 259 16.42 -18.48 23.43
C PHE A 259 17.07 -18.82 24.79
N TYR A 260 17.61 -20.03 24.96
CA TYR A 260 18.27 -20.41 26.22
C TYR A 260 19.64 -19.75 26.41
N LEU A 261 20.37 -19.44 25.33
CA LEU A 261 21.68 -18.80 25.43
C LEU A 261 21.57 -17.31 25.78
N GLU A 262 20.55 -16.61 25.26
CA GLU A 262 20.31 -15.20 25.63
C GLU A 262 19.85 -15.05 27.09
N TYR A 263 18.98 -15.95 27.58
CA TYR A 263 18.44 -15.87 28.94
C TYR A 263 19.48 -16.14 30.04
N VAL A 264 20.45 -17.02 29.78
CA VAL A 264 21.55 -17.33 30.73
C VAL A 264 22.61 -16.23 30.75
N LEU A 265 22.82 -15.50 29.66
CA LEU A 265 23.74 -14.37 29.62
C LEU A 265 23.14 -13.11 30.27
N ALA A 266 21.82 -12.90 30.17
CA ALA A 266 21.14 -11.76 30.77
C ALA A 266 21.01 -11.81 32.31
N THR A 267 21.18 -12.98 32.93
CA THR A 267 21.04 -13.17 34.40
C THR A 267 22.36 -13.20 35.16
N ARG A 268 23.49 -12.92 34.48
CA ARG A 268 24.84 -12.86 35.07
C ARG A 268 25.50 -11.47 35.09
N SER A 269 24.77 -10.40 34.74
CA SER A 269 25.17 -9.01 35.02
C SER A 269 24.37 -8.44 36.18
#